data_AF-A0A2E4PR10-F1
#
_entry.id   AF-A0A2E4PR10-F1
#
_cell.length_a   1.000
_cell.length_b   1.000
_cell.length_c   1.000
_cell.angle_alpha   90.00
_cell.angle_beta   90.00
_cell.angle_gamma   90.00
#
_symmetry.space_group_name_H-M   'P 1'
#
loop_
_entity.id
_entity.type
_entity.pdbx_description
1 polymer ?
#
loop_
_entity_poly.entity_id
_entity_poly.type
_entity_poly.pdbx_seq_one_letter_code
_entity_poly.pdbx_strand_id
1 'polypeptide(L)'
;MIRAKTTPEFNRSYAMLNKEQRKAVDTIEGPVMVIAGPGTGKTQILTLRIAHILKQTDTDPSSILALTFTEAGVAAMRKRLVSMIGSDAYRVAIHTFHGFCNMTIQRFP
;
A
#
# COMPACT_ATOMS: atom_id res chain seq x y z
N MET A 1 20.01 6.80 6.00
CA MET A 1 19.50 5.41 6.02
C MET A 1 18.51 5.28 7.19
N ILE A 2 17.22 5.50 6.93
CA ILE A 2 16.16 5.39 7.96
C ILE A 2 15.17 4.36 7.42
N ARG A 3 15.29 3.11 7.86
CA ARG A 3 14.29 2.09 7.58
C ARG A 3 12.97 2.52 8.25
N ALA A 4 11.86 2.51 7.51
CA ALA A 4 10.55 2.75 8.10
C ALA A 4 10.35 1.74 9.25
N LYS A 5 10.28 2.22 10.49
CA LYS A 5 10.06 1.35 11.65
C LYS A 5 8.63 0.83 11.58
N THR A 6 8.45 -0.40 11.12
CA THR A 6 7.12 -1.02 11.09
C THR A 6 6.58 -1.20 12.50
N THR A 7 5.30 -0.90 12.68
CA THR A 7 4.62 -0.94 13.97
C THR A 7 4.21 -2.37 14.35
N PRO A 8 3.80 -2.61 15.63
CA PRO A 8 3.19 -3.88 16.04
C PRO A 8 2.00 -4.32 15.18
N GLU A 9 1.26 -3.36 14.61
CA GLU A 9 0.10 -3.63 13.77
C GLU A 9 0.47 -4.32 12.45
N PHE A 10 1.62 -3.96 11.85
CA PHE A 10 2.13 -4.66 10.68
C PHE A 10 2.35 -6.14 10.99
N ASN A 11 3.05 -6.44 12.09
CA ASN A 11 3.39 -7.82 12.46
C ASN A 11 2.12 -8.65 12.73
N ARG A 12 1.13 -8.07 13.43
CA ARG A 12 -0.17 -8.72 13.67
C ARG A 12 -0.90 -9.04 12.36
N SER A 13 -1.06 -8.04 11.50
CA SER A 13 -1.74 -8.18 10.21
C SER A 13 -1.03 -9.17 9.28
N TYR A 14 0.30 -9.18 9.29
CA TYR A 14 1.12 -10.10 8.51
C TYR A 14 1.06 -11.55 9.02
N ALA A 15 0.92 -11.77 10.33
CA ALA A 15 0.78 -13.09 10.92
C ALA A 15 -0.55 -13.77 10.55
N MET A 16 -1.61 -12.99 10.29
CA MET A 16 -2.94 -13.50 9.94
C MET A 16 -3.09 -13.89 8.46
N LEU A 17 -2.07 -13.66 7.62
CA LEU A 17 -2.14 -13.98 6.19
C LEU A 17 -2.11 -15.49 5.95
N ASN A 18 -3.01 -15.96 5.08
CA ASN A 18 -2.91 -17.30 4.51
C ASN A 18 -1.76 -17.39 3.50
N LYS A 19 -1.48 -18.60 3.00
CA LYS A 19 -0.35 -18.87 2.09
C LYS A 19 -0.40 -18.01 0.81
N GLU A 20 -1.55 -17.88 0.17
CA GLU A 20 -1.69 -17.14 -1.09
C GLU A 20 -1.61 -15.63 -0.87
N GLN A 21 -2.20 -15.12 0.20
CA GLN A 21 -2.09 -13.70 0.57
C GLN A 21 -0.65 -13.34 0.92
N ARG A 22 0.05 -14.21 1.68
CA ARG A 22 1.45 -14.05 2.03
C ARG A 22 2.32 -14.03 0.77
N LYS A 23 2.10 -14.94 -0.18
CA LYS A 23 2.79 -14.93 -1.48
C LYS A 23 2.61 -13.60 -2.21
N ALA A 24 1.40 -13.04 -2.24
CA ALA A 24 1.15 -11.74 -2.87
C ALA A 24 1.87 -10.58 -2.16
N VAL A 25 1.99 -10.62 -0.82
CA VAL A 25 2.68 -9.60 -0.02
C VAL A 25 4.19 -9.71 -0.12
N ASP A 26 4.74 -10.92 -0.09
CA ASP A 26 6.19 -11.20 -0.09
C ASP A 26 6.81 -11.04 -1.49
N THR A 27 5.99 -11.06 -2.56
CA THR A 27 6.48 -10.82 -3.93
C THR A 27 6.70 -9.32 -4.14
N ILE A 28 7.95 -8.90 -3.93
CA ILE A 28 8.41 -7.52 -4.07
C ILE A 28 8.57 -7.17 -5.55
N GLU A 29 9.35 -7.98 -6.28
CA GLU A 29 9.73 -7.71 -7.66
C GLU A 29 8.72 -8.28 -8.67
N GLY A 30 8.60 -7.57 -9.81
CA GLY A 30 7.78 -8.01 -10.93
C GLY A 30 6.27 -7.84 -10.75
N PRO A 31 5.48 -8.19 -11.80
CA PRO A 31 4.04 -8.03 -11.78
C PRO A 31 3.35 -9.09 -10.91
N VAL A 32 2.35 -8.65 -10.14
CA VAL A 32 1.51 -9.52 -9.31
C VAL A 32 0.03 -9.22 -9.57
N MET A 33 -0.75 -10.24 -9.94
CA MET A 33 -2.19 -10.13 -10.10
C MET A 33 -2.90 -10.95 -9.01
N VAL A 34 -3.78 -10.28 -8.25
CA VAL A 34 -4.57 -10.91 -7.18
C VAL A 34 -6.03 -10.96 -7.60
N ILE A 35 -6.53 -12.17 -7.87
CA ILE A 35 -7.95 -12.44 -8.14
C ILE A 35 -8.59 -12.92 -6.84
N ALA A 36 -9.59 -12.19 -6.32
CA ALA A 36 -10.23 -12.57 -5.08
C ALA A 36 -11.70 -12.14 -5.02
N GLY A 37 -12.55 -12.95 -4.37
CA GLY A 37 -13.97 -12.66 -4.16
C GLY A 37 -14.24 -11.49 -3.20
N PRO A 38 -15.47 -11.00 -3.07
CA PRO A 38 -15.84 -10.01 -2.06
C PRO A 38 -15.42 -10.42 -0.64
N GLY A 39 -15.04 -9.47 0.21
CA GLY A 39 -14.70 -9.75 1.63
C GLY A 39 -13.36 -10.44 1.90
N THR A 40 -12.60 -10.84 0.89
CA THR A 40 -11.34 -11.61 1.05
C THR A 40 -10.10 -10.80 1.47
N GLY A 41 -10.29 -9.54 1.90
CA GLY A 41 -9.20 -8.70 2.38
C GLY A 41 -8.31 -8.08 1.29
N LYS A 42 -8.77 -7.94 0.05
CA LYS A 42 -8.00 -7.32 -1.06
C LYS A 42 -7.29 -6.01 -0.67
N THR A 43 -8.01 -5.10 -0.02
CA THR A 43 -7.45 -3.83 0.44
C THR A 43 -6.37 -4.03 1.51
N GLN A 44 -6.56 -4.98 2.42
CA GLN A 44 -5.55 -5.33 3.43
C GLN A 44 -4.28 -5.87 2.79
N ILE A 45 -4.42 -6.78 1.82
CA ILE A 45 -3.30 -7.34 1.04
C ILE A 45 -2.51 -6.21 0.37
N LEU A 46 -3.18 -5.29 -0.34
CA LEU A 46 -2.53 -4.16 -1.01
C LEU A 46 -1.76 -3.27 -0.02
N THR A 47 -2.38 -2.89 1.11
CA THR A 47 -1.70 -2.04 2.09
C THR A 47 -0.55 -2.75 2.81
N LEU A 48 -0.68 -4.04 3.08
CA LEU A 48 0.39 -4.85 3.66
C LEU A 48 1.55 -5.01 2.69
N ARG A 49 1.27 -5.21 1.39
CA ARG A 49 2.30 -5.29 0.36
C ARG A 49 3.10 -4.00 0.27
N ILE A 50 2.43 -2.84 0.26
CA ILE A 50 3.12 -1.52 0.29
C ILE A 50 4.02 -1.42 1.52
N ALA A 51 3.49 -1.71 2.72
CA ALA A 51 4.26 -1.67 3.95
C ALA A 51 5.42 -2.68 3.95
N HIS A 52 5.25 -3.85 3.33
CA HIS A 52 6.27 -4.88 3.22
C HIS A 52 7.40 -4.47 2.27
N ILE A 53 7.09 -3.88 1.12
CA ILE A 53 8.09 -3.32 0.18
C ILE A 53 8.95 -2.31 0.94
N LEU A 54 8.32 -1.30 1.57
CA LEU A 54 9.05 -0.25 2.32
C LEU A 54 9.85 -0.77 3.52
N LYS A 55 9.49 -1.96 4.05
CA LYS A 55 10.23 -2.61 5.12
C LYS A 55 11.45 -3.38 4.61
N GLN A 56 11.30 -4.07 3.48
CA GLN A 56 12.31 -5.00 2.96
C GLN A 56 13.32 -4.34 2.03
N THR A 57 12.97 -3.20 1.44
CA THR A 57 13.81 -2.47 0.49
C THR A 57 14.14 -1.07 0.99
N ASP A 58 15.06 -0.40 0.30
CA ASP A 58 15.35 1.03 0.49
C ASP A 58 14.44 1.92 -0.38
N THR A 59 13.29 1.41 -0.85
CA THR A 59 12.34 2.16 -1.66
C THR A 59 11.82 3.37 -0.88
N ASP A 60 11.90 4.55 -1.48
CA ASP A 60 11.31 5.74 -0.89
C ASP A 60 9.77 5.64 -0.95
N PRO A 61 9.04 5.96 0.14
CA PRO A 61 7.56 5.96 0.11
C PRO A 61 6.97 6.78 -1.04
N SER A 62 7.62 7.87 -1.45
CA SER A 62 7.17 8.72 -2.57
C SER A 62 7.32 8.06 -3.94
N SER A 63 8.07 6.96 -4.03
CA SER A 63 8.20 6.14 -5.25
C SER A 63 7.06 5.13 -5.42
N ILE A 64 6.11 5.05 -4.48
CA ILE A 64 4.95 4.15 -4.56
C ILE A 64 3.69 4.96 -4.93
N LEU A 65 3.02 4.52 -6.00
CA LEU A 65 1.69 4.99 -6.40
C LEU A 65 0.64 3.90 -6.15
N ALA A 66 -0.39 4.24 -5.39
CA ALA A 66 -1.58 3.41 -5.18
C ALA A 66 -2.82 4.12 -5.74
N LEU A 67 -3.52 3.44 -6.64
CA LEU A 67 -4.73 3.96 -7.27
C LEU A 67 -5.96 3.18 -6.81
N THR A 68 -7.07 3.89 -6.63
CA THR A 68 -8.38 3.33 -6.30
C THR A 68 -9.50 4.08 -7.02
N PHE A 69 -10.73 3.59 -6.92
CA PHE A 69 -11.88 4.21 -7.59
C PHE A 69 -12.59 5.26 -6.73
N THR A 70 -12.50 5.17 -5.40
CA THR A 70 -13.29 6.01 -4.49
C THR A 70 -12.41 6.73 -3.47
N GLU A 71 -12.85 7.93 -3.07
CA GLU A 71 -12.21 8.70 -1.99
C GLU A 71 -12.26 7.94 -0.65
N ALA A 72 -13.34 7.19 -0.40
CA ALA A 72 -13.42 6.29 0.74
C ALA A 72 -12.31 5.23 0.71
N GLY A 73 -11.95 4.72 -0.48
CA GLY A 73 -10.81 3.82 -0.67
C GLY A 73 -9.48 4.48 -0.34
N VAL A 74 -9.27 5.74 -0.76
CA VAL A 74 -8.07 6.53 -0.44
C VAL A 74 -7.91 6.67 1.08
N ALA A 75 -8.96 7.13 1.76
CA ALA A 75 -8.97 7.29 3.21
C ALA A 75 -8.75 5.96 3.95
N ALA A 76 -9.39 4.89 3.48
CA ALA A 76 -9.28 3.55 4.06
C ALA A 76 -7.88 2.94 3.90
N MET A 77 -7.20 3.17 2.76
CA MET A 77 -5.82 2.74 2.56
C MET A 77 -4.85 3.57 3.38
N ARG A 78 -5.04 4.90 3.40
CA ARG A 78 -4.23 5.84 4.20
C ARG A 78 -4.25 5.45 5.68
N LYS A 79 -5.44 5.27 6.26
CA LYS A 79 -5.61 4.90 7.67
C LYS A 79 -4.86 3.61 8.03
N ARG A 80 -4.92 2.59 7.17
CA ARG A 80 -4.21 1.33 7.36
C ARG A 80 -2.69 1.48 7.24
N LEU A 81 -2.22 2.24 6.27
CA LEU A 81 -0.77 2.49 6.15
C LEU A 81 -0.25 3.28 7.35
N VAL A 82 -0.98 4.31 7.81
CA VAL A 82 -0.60 5.06 9.02
C VAL A 82 -0.46 4.13 10.22
N SER A 83 -1.36 3.15 10.39
CA SER A 83 -1.25 2.19 11.50
C SER A 83 -0.05 1.24 11.37
N MET A 84 0.46 0.99 10.16
CA MET A 84 1.56 0.04 9.90
C MET A 84 2.95 0.68 9.81
N ILE A 85 3.05 1.89 9.26
CA ILE A 85 4.33 2.58 8.95
C ILE A 85 4.38 4.03 9.47
N GLY A 86 3.38 4.47 10.25
CA GLY A 86 3.39 5.79 10.87
C GLY A 86 3.31 6.94 9.86
N SER A 87 4.07 8.01 10.11
CA SER A 87 4.04 9.24 9.30
C SER A 87 4.53 9.04 7.87
N ASP A 88 5.39 8.03 7.61
CA ASP A 88 5.83 7.69 6.25
C ASP A 88 4.65 7.31 5.34
N ALA A 89 3.53 6.87 5.93
CA ALA A 89 2.31 6.61 5.18
C ALA A 89 1.83 7.84 4.40
N TYR A 90 2.05 9.07 4.85
CA TYR A 90 1.62 10.29 4.14
C TYR A 90 2.47 10.62 2.93
N ARG A 91 3.66 10.01 2.81
CA ARG A 91 4.56 10.19 1.67
C ARG A 91 4.21 9.25 0.50
N VAL A 92 3.45 8.18 0.76
CA VAL A 92 2.93 7.29 -0.29
C VAL A 92 1.86 8.02 -1.11
N ALA A 93 1.98 8.05 -2.43
CA ALA A 93 0.95 8.61 -3.29
C ALA A 93 -0.26 7.66 -3.32
N ILE A 94 -1.41 8.10 -2.79
CA ILE A 94 -2.66 7.34 -2.82
C ILE A 94 -3.74 8.26 -3.35
N HIS A 95 -4.29 7.91 -4.51
CA HIS A 95 -5.23 8.76 -5.23
C HIS A 95 -6.37 7.94 -5.81
N THR A 96 -7.48 8.62 -6.11
CA THR A 96 -8.38 8.11 -7.13
C THR A 96 -7.75 8.24 -8.51
N PHE A 97 -8.19 7.44 -9.48
CA PHE A 97 -7.74 7.59 -10.88
C PHE A 97 -7.92 9.03 -11.38
N HIS A 98 -9.11 9.60 -11.22
CA HIS A 98 -9.40 10.98 -11.62
C HIS A 98 -8.50 12.00 -10.89
N GLY A 99 -8.31 11.85 -9.57
CA GLY A 99 -7.46 12.74 -8.79
C GLY A 99 -6.00 12.71 -9.26
N PHE A 100 -5.47 11.53 -9.56
CA PHE A 100 -4.10 11.38 -10.07
C PHE A 100 -3.93 12.01 -11.46
N CYS A 101 -4.87 11.75 -12.38
CA CYS A 101 -4.82 12.32 -13.72
C CYS A 101 -4.89 13.86 -13.69
N ASN A 102 -5.82 14.42 -12.91
CA ASN A 102 -5.95 15.87 -12.78
C ASN A 102 -4.68 16.51 -12.20
N MET A 103 -4.11 15.94 -11.12
CA MET A 103 -2.84 16.41 -10.55
C MET A 103 -1.70 16.36 -11.59
N THR A 104 -1.65 15.30 -12.39
CA THR A 104 -0.59 15.12 -13.40
C THR A 104 -0.68 16.19 -14.49
N ILE A 105 -1.86 16.42 -15.05
CA ILE A 105 -2.10 17.44 -16.09
C ILE A 105 -1.77 18.84 -15.56
N GLN A 106 -2.17 19.16 -14.33
CA GLN A 106 -1.89 20.47 -13.73
C GLN A 106 -0.39 20.70 -13.48
N ARG A 107 0.36 19.62 -13.21
CA ARG A 107 1.80 19.69 -12.90
C ARG A 107 2.67 19.74 -14.16
N PHE A 108 2.25 19.09 -15.23
CA PHE A 108 2.96 19.01 -16.51
C PHE A 108 2.02 19.45 -17.64
N PRO A 109 1.85 20.76 -17.84
CA PRO A 109 0.95 21.30 -18.86
C PRO A 109 1.42 20.98 -20.28
#